data_AF-A0A8S8YF33-F1
#
_entry.id   AF-A0A8S8YF33-F1
#
_cell.length_a   1.000
_cell.length_b   1.000
_cell.length_c   1.000
_cell.angle_alpha   90.00
_cell.angle_beta   90.00
_cell.angle_gamma   90.00
#
_symmetry.space_group_name_H-M   'P 1'
#
loop_
_entity.id
_entity.type
_entity.pdbx_description
1 polymer ?
#
loop_
_entity_poly.entity_id
_entity_poly.type
_entity_poly.pdbx_seq_one_letter_code
_entity_poly.pdbx_strand_id
1 'polypeptide(L)' 'MTIESDAWVWQTVDRKVLEKLSHRLVLQTEDGRPRELFMTNGLDSAMDAASRIVEFNNGVVLIETLDP' A
#
# COMPACT_ATOMS: atom_id res chain seq x y z
N MET A 1 -5.32 16.79 29.82
CA MET A 1 -5.42 15.68 28.86
C MET A 1 -4.39 15.96 27.79
N THR A 2 -3.25 15.29 27.87
CA THR A 2 -2.14 15.47 26.95
C THR A 2 -2.30 14.41 25.88
N ILE A 3 -2.50 14.83 24.63
CA ILE A 3 -2.55 13.93 23.48
C ILE A 3 -1.12 13.39 23.34
N GLU A 4 -0.93 12.11 23.59
CA GLU A 4 0.32 11.40 23.27
C GLU A 4 0.46 11.45 21.75
N SER A 5 1.39 12.27 21.28
CA SER A 5 1.67 12.50 19.88
C SER A 5 2.17 11.22 19.20
N ASP A 6 1.54 10.83 18.10
CA ASP A 6 1.98 9.75 17.22
C ASP A 6 3.50 9.85 16.94
N ALA A 7 4.25 8.84 17.37
CA ALA A 7 5.68 8.78 17.14
C ALA A 7 5.95 8.45 15.67
N TRP A 8 6.39 9.44 14.91
CA TRP A 8 6.77 9.26 13.51
C TRP A 8 8.08 8.47 13.42
N VAL A 9 8.06 7.33 12.72
CA VAL A 9 9.26 6.56 12.39
C VAL A 9 9.75 6.98 11.02
N TRP A 10 10.98 7.50 10.96
CA TRP A 10 11.68 7.80 9.71
C TRP A 10 12.80 6.78 9.51
N GLN A 11 12.86 6.17 8.32
CA GLN A 11 13.90 5.20 7.99
C GLN A 11 14.44 5.49 6.59
N THR A 12 15.77 5.45 6.44
CA THR A 12 16.41 5.44 5.12
C THR A 12 16.28 4.06 4.51
N VAL A 13 15.72 4.00 3.30
CA VAL A 13 15.54 2.75 2.55
C VAL A 13 16.62 2.66 1.46
N ASP A 14 17.35 1.55 1.42
CA ASP A 14 18.34 1.27 0.36
C ASP A 14 17.63 1.18 -1.00
N ARG A 15 18.24 1.74 -2.05
CA ARG A 15 17.73 1.65 -3.43
C ARG A 15 17.44 0.22 -3.87
N LYS A 16 18.24 -0.76 -3.42
CA LYS A 16 18.05 -2.19 -3.70
C LYS A 16 16.73 -2.76 -3.17
N VAL A 17 16.12 -2.11 -2.19
CA VAL A 17 14.79 -2.50 -1.68
C VAL A 17 13.71 -2.04 -2.66
N LEU A 18 13.85 -0.84 -3.22
CA LEU A 18 12.90 -0.29 -4.19
C LEU A 18 12.88 -1.12 -5.49
N GLU A 19 14.02 -1.68 -5.88
CA GLU A 19 14.16 -2.57 -7.04
C GLU A 19 13.45 -3.92 -6.87
N LYS A 20 13.07 -4.29 -5.64
CA LYS A 20 12.37 -5.55 -5.34
C LYS A 20 10.85 -5.39 -5.30
N LEU A 21 10.34 -4.16 -5.42
CA LEU A 21 8.90 -3.92 -5.43
C LEU A 21 8.31 -4.49 -6.72
N SER A 22 7.30 -5.34 -6.59
CA SER A 22 6.77 -6.15 -7.70
C SER A 22 5.25 -6.06 -7.86
N HIS A 23 4.54 -5.62 -6.82
CA HIS A 23 3.09 -5.55 -6.83
C HIS A 23 2.64 -4.14 -6.46
N ARG A 24 1.71 -3.58 -7.23
CA ARG A 24 1.11 -2.26 -6.98
C ARG A 24 -0.31 -2.43 -6.45
N LEU A 25 -0.64 -1.67 -5.40
CA LEU A 25 -2.00 -1.59 -4.87
C LEU A 25 -2.69 -0.34 -5.39
N VAL A 26 -3.83 -0.54 -6.05
CA VAL A 26 -4.67 0.51 -6.61
C VAL A 26 -6.04 0.44 -5.95
N LEU A 27 -6.45 1.56 -5.34
CA LEU A 27 -7.79 1.70 -4.79
C LEU A 27 -8.73 2.23 -5.87
N GLN A 28 -9.81 1.50 -6.11
CA GLN A 28 -10.92 2.02 -6.90
C GLN A 28 -11.82 2.85 -6.00
N THR A 29 -11.80 4.16 -6.18
CA THR A 29 -12.63 5.09 -5.41
C THR A 29 -14.00 5.28 -6.06
N GLU A 30 -15.00 5.73 -5.28
CA GLU A 30 -16.40 5.86 -5.74
C GLU A 30 -16.57 6.84 -6.92
N ASP A 31 -15.65 7.78 -7.10
CA ASP A 31 -15.62 8.71 -8.24
C ASP A 31 -15.15 8.05 -9.56
N GLY A 32 -14.86 6.75 -9.51
CA GLY A 32 -14.41 5.93 -10.64
C GLY A 32 -12.93 6.10 -10.97
N ARG A 33 -12.18 6.91 -10.23
CA ARG A 33 -10.75 7.14 -10.50
C ARG A 33 -9.89 6.13 -9.73
N PRO A 34 -8.97 5.43 -10.42
CA PRO A 34 -7.99 4.61 -9.75
C PRO A 34 -6.99 5.51 -9.00
N ARG A 35 -6.77 5.20 -7.73
CA ARG A 35 -5.75 5.85 -6.91
C ARG A 35 -4.68 4.84 -6.55
N GLU A 36 -3.48 5.03 -7.08
CA GLU A 36 -2.31 4.28 -6.65
C GLU A 36 -1.99 4.62 -5.19
N LEU A 37 -1.81 3.60 -4.35
CA LEU A 37 -1.50 3.78 -2.94
C LEU A 37 -0.01 3.59 -2.66
N PHE A 38 0.50 2.39 -2.94
CA PHE A 38 1.89 2.00 -2.72
C PHE A 38 2.19 0.66 -3.43
N MET A 39 3.42 0.20 -3.29
CA MET A 39 3.90 -1.06 -3.82
C MET A 39 4.48 -1.96 -2.72
N THR A 40 4.42 -3.26 -2.94
CA THR A 40 4.98 -4.28 -2.06
C THR A 40 5.96 -5.19 -2.79
N ASN A 41 6.82 -5.84 -2.03
CA ASN A 41 7.63 -6.96 -2.51
C ASN A 41 6.86 -8.26 -2.30
N GLY A 42 6.32 -8.82 -3.37
CA GLY A 42 5.59 -10.08 -3.38
C GLY A 42 4.09 -9.94 -3.10
N LEU A 43 3.36 -10.97 -3.51
CA LEU A 43 1.91 -11.04 -3.43
C LEU A 43 1.41 -11.14 -1.99
N ASP A 44 2.08 -11.91 -1.13
CA ASP A 44 1.66 -12.10 0.27
C ASP A 44 1.57 -10.75 1.00
N SER A 45 2.62 -9.93 0.87
CA SER A 45 2.63 -8.57 1.42
C SER A 45 1.52 -7.68 0.81
N ALA A 46 1.19 -7.88 -0.47
CA ALA A 46 0.12 -7.14 -1.13
C ALA A 46 -1.27 -7.54 -0.60
N MET A 47 -1.48 -8.84 -0.37
CA MET A 47 -2.73 -9.37 0.19
C MET A 47 -2.95 -8.92 1.64
N ASP A 48 -1.89 -8.94 2.46
CA ASP A 48 -1.93 -8.43 3.83
C ASP A 48 -2.27 -6.94 3.89
N ALA A 49 -1.73 -6.16 2.96
CA ALA A 49 -2.04 -4.75 2.84
C ALA A 49 -3.48 -4.50 2.35
N ALA A 50 -3.91 -5.22 1.31
CA ALA A 50 -5.24 -5.06 0.72
C ALA A 50 -6.36 -5.40 1.72
N SER A 51 -6.20 -6.47 2.51
CA SER A 51 -7.20 -6.87 3.52
C SER A 51 -7.45 -5.74 4.54
N ARG A 52 -6.39 -5.13 5.04
CA ARG A 52 -6.48 -3.98 5.97
C ARG A 52 -7.11 -2.75 5.31
N ILE A 53 -6.80 -2.46 4.05
CA ILE A 53 -7.36 -1.28 3.36
C ILE A 53 -8.88 -1.40 3.19
N VAL A 54 -9.37 -2.57 2.80
CA VAL A 54 -10.80 -2.83 2.58
C VAL A 54 -11.60 -2.81 3.88
N GLU A 55 -10.99 -3.15 5.02
CA GLU A 55 -11.65 -3.02 6.33
C GLU A 55 -12.04 -1.56 6.66
N PHE A 56 -11.25 -0.59 6.19
CA PHE A 56 -11.48 0.83 6.49
C PHE A 56 -12.10 1.64 5.35
N ASN A 57 -12.05 1.12 4.12
CA ASN A 57 -12.63 1.74 2.94
C ASN A 57 -13.56 0.74 2.28
N ASN A 58 -14.84 1.07 2.13
CA ASN A 58 -15.86 0.29 1.41
C ASN A 58 -15.56 0.19 -0.12
N GLY A 59 -14.31 -0.04 -0.50
CA GLY A 59 -13.82 -0.03 -1.87
C GLY A 59 -13.19 -1.35 -2.27
N VAL A 60 -12.92 -1.46 -3.58
CA VAL A 60 -12.19 -2.58 -4.17
C VAL A 60 -10.73 -2.19 -4.29
N VAL A 61 -9.84 -3.08 -3.87
CA VAL A 61 -8.39 -2.95 -4.08
C VAL A 61 -7.98 -3.90 -5.19
N LEU A 62 -7.36 -3.35 -6.23
CA LEU A 62 -6.71 -4.10 -7.28
C LEU A 62 -5.22 -4.28 -6.94
N ILE A 63 -4.74 -5.51 -7.05
CA ILE A 63 -3.32 -5.84 -6.95
C ILE A 63 -2.82 -6.14 -8.35
N GLU A 64 -1.88 -5.33 -8.83
CA GLU A 64 -1.28 -5.47 -10.15
C GLU A 64 0.16 -5.96 -10.02
N THR A 65 0.49 -7.06 -10.69
CA THR A 65 1.87 -7.49 -10.88
C THR A 65 2.51 -6.61 -11.94
N LEU A 66 3.68 -6.06 -11.65
CA LEU A 66 4.49 -5.42 -12.68
C LEU A 66 5.32 -6.49 -13.38
N ASP A 67 5.10 -6.66 -14.69
CA ASP A 67 6.01 -7.45 -15.51
C ASP A 67 7.40 -6.79 -15.52
N PRO A 68 8.49 -7.58 -15.47
CA PRO A 68 9.87 -7.09 -15.42
C PRO A 68 10.31 -6.35 -16.70
#